data_AF-A0A1F2XS14-F1
#
_entry.id   AF-A0A1F2XS14-F1
#
_cell.length_a   1.000
_cell.length_b   1.000
_cell.length_c   1.000
_cell.angle_alpha   90.00
_cell.angle_beta   90.00
_cell.angle_gamma   90.00
#
_symmetry.space_group_name_H-M   'P 1'
#
loop_
_entity.id
_entity.type
_entity.pdbx_description
1 polymer ?
#
loop_
_entity_poly.entity_id
_entity_poly.type
_entity_poly.pdbx_seq_one_letter_code
_entity_poly.pdbx_strand_id
1 'polypeptide(L)'
;MIGHFRSHIPGTNINESTLLASDYLNHFHELVMLLEAISSEPSAFADDLLSWRPLTYEEHFAESGFRDKNLAIAAYRRAPPKIRARFDEAVARLHGEAVTIVAEVAADLSSGNKDLNKTCEKATRRLRILIDEANAIANGEALAGRTDPDALGDVGGQAAIDALFGTR
;
A
#
# COMPACT_ATOMS: atom_id res chain seq x y z
N MET A 1 -14.16 17.91 8.00
CA MET A 1 -13.07 18.89 7.82
C MET A 1 -11.84 18.12 7.32
N ILE A 2 -11.90 17.54 6.11
CA ILE A 2 -10.95 16.53 5.57
C ILE A 2 -10.31 17.09 4.27
N GLY A 3 -9.96 18.38 4.29
CA GLY A 3 -9.89 19.21 3.09
C GLY A 3 -8.52 19.46 2.47
N HIS A 4 -7.45 18.76 2.85
CA HIS A 4 -6.08 19.20 2.49
C HIS A 4 -5.08 18.14 1.98
N PHE A 5 -5.50 16.91 1.62
CA PHE A 5 -4.61 15.94 0.92
C PHE A 5 -4.85 15.85 -0.60
N ARG A 6 -5.37 16.94 -1.18
CA ARG A 6 -5.47 17.12 -2.63
C ARG A 6 -4.25 17.90 -3.14
N SER A 7 -3.18 17.20 -3.55
CA SER A 7 -2.24 17.69 -4.57
C SER A 7 -1.18 16.66 -5.01
N HIS A 8 -1.26 16.30 -6.31
CA HIS A 8 -0.21 15.81 -7.25
C HIS A 8 0.17 14.30 -7.25
N ILE A 9 -0.26 13.42 -8.21
CA ILE A 9 -0.06 13.30 -9.70
C ILE A 9 1.39 12.82 -10.05
N PRO A 10 1.70 11.83 -10.95
CA PRO A 10 0.91 11.12 -11.99
C PRO A 10 0.94 9.56 -11.93
N GLY A 11 0.00 8.84 -12.56
CA GLY A 11 0.11 8.33 -13.94
C GLY A 11 0.02 6.80 -13.89
N THR A 12 -1.02 6.19 -14.47
CA THR A 12 -1.44 4.77 -14.32
C THR A 12 -0.46 3.91 -13.54
N ASN A 13 -0.61 3.89 -12.21
CA ASN A 13 0.34 3.25 -11.29
C ASN A 13 0.30 1.71 -11.34
N ILE A 14 -0.40 1.16 -12.35
CA ILE A 14 -0.53 -0.27 -12.62
C ILE A 14 0.69 -0.69 -13.43
N ASN A 15 1.52 -1.54 -12.85
CA ASN A 15 2.66 -2.10 -13.55
C ASN A 15 2.21 -3.17 -14.56
N GLU A 16 2.68 -3.09 -15.80
CA GLU A 16 2.24 -3.96 -16.91
C GLU A 16 2.67 -5.43 -16.75
N SER A 17 3.75 -5.68 -16.01
CA SER A 17 4.29 -7.02 -15.77
C SER A 17 3.59 -7.72 -14.60
N THR A 18 3.32 -6.98 -13.52
CA THR A 18 2.70 -7.53 -12.31
C THR A 18 1.19 -7.39 -12.30
N LEU A 19 0.64 -6.47 -13.08
CA LEU A 19 -0.76 -6.02 -13.07
C LEU A 19 -1.21 -5.45 -11.72
N LEU A 20 -0.26 -4.97 -10.92
CA LEU A 20 -0.50 -4.37 -9.60
C LEU A 20 -0.34 -2.86 -9.64
N ALA A 21 -1.28 -2.17 -9.00
CA ALA A 21 -1.18 -0.73 -8.76
C ALA A 21 -0.48 -0.42 -7.43
N SER A 22 0.66 0.28 -7.47
CA SER A 22 1.36 0.74 -6.26
C SER A 22 0.62 1.85 -5.51
N ASP A 23 -0.35 2.51 -6.16
CA ASP A 23 -1.27 3.50 -5.57
C ASP A 23 -1.98 2.95 -4.34
N TYR A 24 -2.22 1.63 -4.30
CA TYR A 24 -2.75 0.94 -3.13
C TYR A 24 -1.97 1.26 -1.85
N LEU A 25 -0.64 1.32 -1.93
CA LEU A 25 0.22 1.52 -0.77
C LEU A 25 0.13 2.94 -0.20
N ASN A 26 -0.53 3.88 -0.90
CA ASN A 26 -0.65 5.26 -0.46
C ASN A 26 -1.32 5.38 0.92
N HIS A 27 -2.33 4.56 1.22
CA HIS A 27 -3.01 4.62 2.52
C HIS A 27 -2.12 4.25 3.71
N PHE A 28 -1.05 3.47 3.50
CA PHE A 28 -0.03 3.23 4.54
C PHE A 28 0.99 4.36 4.64
N HIS A 29 1.33 5.01 3.52
CA HIS A 29 2.14 6.22 3.56
C HIS A 29 1.41 7.33 4.32
N GLU A 30 0.09 7.45 4.15
CA GLU A 30 -0.76 8.35 4.93
C GLU A 30 -0.72 8.01 6.43
N LEU A 31 -0.74 6.72 6.81
CA LEU A 31 -0.53 6.31 8.20
C LEU A 31 0.87 6.73 8.73
N VAL A 32 1.93 6.55 7.93
CA VAL A 32 3.28 6.99 8.32
C VAL A 32 3.31 8.50 8.57
N MET A 33 2.74 9.30 7.66
CA MET A 33 2.65 10.75 7.84
C MET A 33 1.84 11.14 9.08
N LEU A 34 0.75 10.42 9.35
CA LEU A 34 -0.08 10.63 10.53
C LEU A 34 0.69 10.35 11.83
N LEU A 35 1.48 9.28 11.89
CA LEU A 35 2.34 8.97 13.04
C LEU A 35 3.44 10.01 13.27
N GLU A 36 4.02 10.55 12.19
CA GLU A 36 4.98 11.66 12.26
C GLU A 36 4.31 12.93 12.81
N ALA A 37 3.08 13.22 12.38
CA ALA A 37 2.31 14.35 12.88
C ALA A 37 1.96 14.20 14.38
N ILE A 38 1.54 13.01 14.80
CA ILE A 38 1.23 12.68 16.20
C ILE A 38 2.44 12.82 17.12
N SER A 39 3.64 12.54 16.61
CA SER A 39 4.88 12.74 17.38
C SER A 39 5.13 14.21 17.73
N SER A 40 4.58 15.14 16.94
CA SER A 40 4.75 16.58 17.17
C SER A 40 3.55 17.18 17.88
N GLU A 41 2.34 16.86 17.42
CA GLU A 41 1.07 17.43 17.90
C GLU A 41 0.07 16.31 18.26
N PRO A 42 0.28 15.57 19.37
CA PRO A 42 -0.48 14.36 19.70
C PRO A 42 -2.00 14.59 19.77
N SER A 43 -2.43 15.70 20.40
CA SER A 43 -3.85 15.99 20.62
C SER A 43 -4.60 16.38 19.35
N ALA A 44 -3.91 16.94 18.35
CA ALA A 44 -4.55 17.41 17.12
C ALA A 44 -4.93 16.26 16.18
N PHE A 45 -4.18 15.15 16.23
CA PHE A 45 -4.29 14.03 15.28
C PHE A 45 -4.69 12.69 15.93
N ALA A 46 -5.00 12.67 17.23
CA ALA A 46 -5.40 11.46 17.94
C ALA A 46 -6.68 10.84 17.37
N ASP A 47 -7.68 11.66 17.02
CA ASP A 47 -8.96 11.19 16.46
C ASP A 47 -8.79 10.57 15.06
N ASP A 48 -7.92 11.18 14.23
CA ASP A 48 -7.56 10.64 12.91
C ASP A 48 -6.91 9.26 13.03
N LEU A 49 -6.03 9.05 14.02
CA LEU A 49 -5.39 7.75 14.26
C LEU A 49 -6.41 6.70 14.70
N LEU A 50 -7.32 7.06 15.60
CA LEU A 50 -8.36 6.15 16.10
C LEU A 50 -9.39 5.81 15.02
N SER A 51 -9.56 6.68 14.03
CA SER A 51 -10.43 6.48 12.87
C SER A 51 -9.75 5.74 11.72
N TRP A 52 -8.42 5.62 11.75
CA TRP A 52 -7.67 4.92 10.71
C TRP A 52 -7.94 3.42 10.75
N ARG A 53 -8.15 2.83 9.56
CA ARG A 53 -8.32 1.39 9.38
C ARG A 53 -7.59 0.93 8.11
N PRO A 54 -7.03 -0.29 8.11
CA PRO A 54 -6.49 -0.86 6.88
C PRO A 54 -7.64 -1.13 5.89
N LEU A 55 -7.37 -0.95 4.60
CA LEU A 55 -8.30 -1.26 3.53
C LEU A 55 -7.72 -2.38 2.66
N THR A 56 -8.57 -3.32 2.23
CA THR A 56 -8.14 -4.28 1.19
C THR A 56 -7.86 -3.56 -0.12
N TYR A 57 -7.13 -4.21 -1.03
CA TYR A 57 -6.82 -3.67 -2.34
C TYR A 57 -8.07 -3.18 -3.08
N GLU A 58 -9.13 -3.99 -3.09
CA GLU A 58 -10.37 -3.68 -3.79
C GLU A 58 -11.15 -2.56 -3.09
N GLU A 59 -11.20 -2.56 -1.76
CA GLU A 59 -11.85 -1.48 -0.98
C GLU A 59 -11.15 -0.13 -1.20
N HIS A 60 -9.82 -0.12 -1.12
CA HIS A 60 -9.02 1.08 -1.34
C HIS A 60 -9.35 1.72 -2.68
N PHE A 61 -9.33 0.96 -3.78
CA PHE A 61 -9.66 1.50 -5.10
C PHE A 61 -11.14 1.83 -5.25
N ALA A 62 -12.06 1.09 -4.62
CA ALA A 62 -13.48 1.41 -4.66
C ALA A 62 -13.77 2.79 -4.03
N GLU A 63 -13.14 3.06 -2.88
CA GLU A 63 -13.29 4.29 -2.10
C GLU A 63 -12.41 5.45 -2.63
N SER A 64 -11.32 5.16 -3.34
CA SER A 64 -10.41 6.20 -3.83
C SER A 64 -10.95 6.98 -5.04
N GLY A 65 -10.38 8.18 -5.23
CA GLY A 65 -10.56 9.03 -6.40
C GLY A 65 -9.72 8.58 -7.61
N PHE A 66 -9.11 7.39 -7.58
CA PHE A 66 -8.26 6.89 -8.64
C PHE A 66 -9.07 6.72 -9.94
N ARG A 67 -8.63 7.38 -11.01
CA ARG A 67 -9.35 7.48 -12.29
C ARG A 67 -9.69 6.12 -12.87
N ASP A 68 -8.74 5.18 -12.80
CA ASP A 68 -8.81 3.87 -13.43
C ASP A 68 -9.06 2.75 -12.40
N LYS A 69 -9.83 3.02 -11.33
CA LYS A 69 -10.06 2.08 -10.22
C LYS A 69 -10.63 0.73 -10.63
N ASN A 70 -11.58 0.72 -11.57
CA ASN A 70 -12.15 -0.53 -12.10
C ASN A 70 -11.10 -1.34 -12.87
N LEU A 71 -10.19 -0.66 -13.58
CA LEU A 71 -9.10 -1.31 -14.29
C LEU A 71 -8.07 -1.88 -13.30
N ALA A 72 -7.70 -1.14 -12.25
CA ALA A 72 -6.80 -1.63 -11.20
C ALA A 72 -7.34 -2.89 -10.52
N ILE A 73 -8.63 -2.89 -10.15
CA ILE A 73 -9.29 -4.06 -9.55
C ILE A 73 -9.31 -5.25 -10.53
N ALA A 74 -9.65 -5.01 -11.80
CA ALA A 74 -9.68 -6.06 -12.81
C ALA A 74 -8.28 -6.62 -13.13
N ALA A 75 -7.27 -5.75 -13.19
CA ALA A 75 -5.86 -6.10 -13.41
C ALA A 75 -5.34 -6.95 -12.25
N TYR A 76 -5.59 -6.54 -11.01
CA TYR A 76 -5.25 -7.30 -9.80
C TYR A 76 -5.87 -8.71 -9.80
N ARG A 77 -7.15 -8.83 -10.20
CA ARG A 77 -7.81 -10.15 -10.30
C ARG A 77 -7.18 -11.06 -11.36
N ARG A 78 -6.54 -10.49 -12.38
CA ARG A 78 -5.86 -11.19 -13.48
C ARG A 78 -4.33 -11.26 -13.30
N ALA A 79 -3.80 -10.70 -12.22
CA ALA A 79 -2.37 -10.69 -11.93
C ALA A 79 -1.82 -12.12 -11.88
N PRO A 80 -0.56 -12.34 -12.30
CA PRO A 80 0.05 -13.68 -12.27
C PRO A 80 -0.05 -14.27 -10.84
N PRO A 81 -0.53 -15.51 -10.67
CA PRO A 81 -0.92 -16.03 -9.36
C PRO A 81 0.23 -16.04 -8.34
N LYS A 82 1.46 -16.32 -8.80
CA LYS A 82 2.66 -16.27 -7.95
C LYS A 82 2.99 -14.85 -7.47
N ILE A 83 2.79 -13.84 -8.32
CA ILE A 83 3.04 -12.42 -7.99
C ILE A 83 1.97 -11.92 -7.03
N ARG A 84 0.70 -12.19 -7.36
CA ARG A 84 -0.43 -11.83 -6.53
C ARG A 84 -0.32 -12.44 -5.13
N ALA A 85 -0.02 -13.74 -5.02
CA ALA A 85 0.14 -14.39 -3.72
C ALA A 85 1.26 -13.74 -2.87
N ARG A 86 2.42 -13.43 -3.47
CA ARG A 86 3.51 -12.74 -2.76
C ARG A 86 3.11 -11.35 -2.30
N PHE A 87 2.40 -10.61 -3.16
CA PHE A 87 1.90 -9.29 -2.81
C PHE A 87 0.88 -9.36 -1.67
N ASP A 88 -0.09 -10.27 -1.77
CA ASP A 88 -1.12 -10.48 -0.75
C ASP A 88 -0.49 -10.88 0.60
N GLU A 89 0.54 -11.72 0.60
CA GLU A 89 1.31 -12.06 1.80
C GLU A 89 2.04 -10.86 2.41
N ALA A 90 2.67 -10.02 1.59
CA ALA A 90 3.34 -8.80 2.04
C ALA A 90 2.34 -7.78 2.62
N VAL A 91 1.20 -7.60 1.95
CA VAL A 91 0.10 -6.75 2.40
C VAL A 91 -0.52 -7.27 3.70
N ALA A 92 -0.70 -8.59 3.85
CA ALA A 92 -1.21 -9.18 5.08
C ALA A 92 -0.28 -8.92 6.28
N ARG A 93 1.04 -9.01 6.09
CA ARG A 93 2.02 -8.63 7.11
C ARG A 93 1.93 -7.15 7.44
N LEU A 94 1.88 -6.29 6.42
CA LEU A 94 1.77 -4.85 6.59
C LEU A 94 0.48 -4.45 7.33
N HIS A 95 -0.65 -5.10 7.04
CA HIS A 95 -1.91 -4.92 7.77
C HIS A 95 -1.77 -5.27 9.26
N GLY A 96 -1.25 -6.46 9.56
CA GLY A 96 -1.10 -6.91 10.95
C GLY A 96 -0.21 -5.96 11.77
N GLU A 97 0.89 -5.51 11.16
CA GLU A 97 1.82 -4.58 11.78
C GLU A 97 1.21 -3.18 11.94
N ALA A 98 0.49 -2.67 10.94
CA ALA A 98 -0.18 -1.38 11.02
C ALA A 98 -1.23 -1.35 12.13
N VAL A 99 -2.07 -2.39 12.26
CA VAL A 99 -3.07 -2.49 13.33
C VAL A 99 -2.40 -2.55 14.70
N THR A 100 -1.31 -3.31 14.84
CA THR A 100 -0.55 -3.40 16.10
C THR A 100 0.01 -2.04 16.49
N ILE A 101 0.65 -1.34 15.54
CA ILE A 101 1.22 -0.01 15.75
C ILE A 101 0.15 1.01 16.14
N VAL A 102 -0.99 1.04 15.43
CA VAL A 102 -2.09 1.96 15.74
C VAL A 102 -2.59 1.75 17.16
N ALA A 103 -2.75 0.48 17.58
CA ALA A 103 -3.15 0.15 18.94
C ALA A 103 -2.11 0.56 19.99
N GLU A 104 -0.82 0.32 19.74
CA GLU A 104 0.28 0.75 20.63
C GLU A 104 0.32 2.26 20.80
N VAL A 105 0.26 3.02 19.71
CA VAL A 105 0.31 4.48 19.72
C VAL A 105 -0.94 5.07 20.36
N ALA A 106 -2.12 4.49 20.13
CA ALA A 106 -3.37 4.89 20.79
C ALA A 106 -3.32 4.69 22.32
N ALA A 107 -2.69 3.60 22.79
CA ALA A 107 -2.49 3.36 24.21
C ALA A 107 -1.50 4.36 24.83
N ASP A 108 -0.41 4.67 24.12
CA ASP A 108 0.57 5.69 24.54
C ASP A 108 -0.06 7.08 24.62
N LEU A 109 -0.91 7.44 23.65
CA LEU A 109 -1.69 8.68 23.66
C LEU A 109 -2.61 8.77 24.88
N SER A 110 -3.34 7.70 25.16
CA SER A 110 -4.32 7.65 26.26
C SER A 110 -3.66 7.69 27.64
N SER A 111 -2.45 7.13 27.76
CA SER A 111 -1.69 7.08 29.02
C SER A 111 -0.80 8.32 29.24
N GLY A 112 -0.66 9.19 28.23
CA GLY A 112 0.27 10.32 28.28
C GLY A 112 1.72 9.88 28.34
N ASN A 113 2.07 8.79 27.64
CA ASN A 113 3.41 8.21 27.67
C ASN A 113 4.46 9.22 27.17
N LYS A 114 5.50 9.45 27.98
CA LYS A 114 6.61 10.36 27.65
C LYS A 114 7.48 9.86 26.49
N ASP A 115 7.42 8.57 26.18
CA ASP A 115 8.16 7.95 25.09
C ASP A 115 7.35 7.84 23.78
N LEU A 116 6.14 8.42 23.70
CA LEU A 116 5.29 8.41 22.50
C LEU A 116 6.05 8.73 21.21
N ASN A 117 6.93 9.74 21.23
CA ASN A 117 7.71 10.13 20.06
C ASN A 117 8.63 9.00 19.59
N LYS A 118 9.26 8.27 20.52
CA LYS A 118 10.10 7.11 20.18
C LYS A 118 9.25 5.95 19.66
N THR A 119 8.05 5.75 20.20
CA THR A 119 7.10 4.75 19.71
C THR A 119 6.73 5.05 18.26
N CYS A 120 6.32 6.29 17.96
CA CYS A 120 5.97 6.74 16.61
C CYS A 120 7.15 6.66 15.64
N GLU A 121 8.36 7.09 16.04
CA GLU A 121 9.56 6.98 15.20
C GLU A 121 9.93 5.52 14.87
N LYS A 122 9.77 4.60 15.83
CA LYS A 122 10.02 3.18 15.61
C LYS A 122 8.96 2.60 14.67
N ALA A 123 7.70 2.98 14.87
CA ALA A 123 6.58 2.58 14.06
C ALA A 123 6.72 3.02 12.60
N THR A 124 7.04 4.29 12.35
CA THR A 124 7.23 4.85 11.00
C THR A 124 8.36 4.15 10.25
N ARG A 125 9.50 3.89 10.91
CA ARG A 125 10.60 3.11 10.31
C ARG A 125 10.16 1.69 9.94
N ARG A 126 9.43 1.01 10.82
CA ARG A 126 8.96 -0.37 10.56
C ARG A 126 7.96 -0.43 9.41
N LEU A 127 7.02 0.51 9.35
CA LEU A 127 6.05 0.61 8.27
C LEU A 127 6.73 0.88 6.92
N ARG A 128 7.70 1.81 6.87
CA ARG A 128 8.43 2.11 5.63
C ARG A 128 9.09 0.86 5.03
N ILE A 129 9.77 0.05 5.85
CA ILE A 129 10.41 -1.20 5.39
C ILE A 129 9.39 -2.15 4.74
N LEU A 130 8.22 -2.32 5.35
CA LEU A 130 7.16 -3.21 4.84
C LEU A 130 6.49 -2.64 3.59
N ILE A 131 6.32 -1.31 3.53
CA ILE A 131 5.81 -0.62 2.35
C ILE A 131 6.78 -0.77 1.18
N ASP A 132 8.08 -0.57 1.40
CA ASP A 132 9.13 -0.77 0.39
C ASP A 132 9.13 -2.22 -0.14
N GLU A 133 8.95 -3.21 0.74
CA GLU A 133 8.82 -4.61 0.33
C GLU A 133 7.62 -4.83 -0.60
N ALA A 134 6.43 -4.36 -0.20
CA ALA A 134 5.22 -4.48 -1.02
C ALA A 134 5.35 -3.71 -2.34
N ASN A 135 6.00 -2.54 -2.32
CA ASN A 135 6.22 -1.72 -3.50
C ASN A 135 7.18 -2.39 -4.49
N ALA A 136 8.26 -3.02 -4.01
CA ALA A 136 9.17 -3.79 -4.85
C ALA A 136 8.47 -4.97 -5.55
N ILE A 137 7.51 -5.61 -4.88
CA ILE A 137 6.67 -6.66 -5.48
C ILE A 137 5.73 -6.06 -6.52
N ALA A 138 5.06 -4.94 -6.21
CA ALA A 138 4.16 -4.26 -7.14
C ALA A 138 4.87 -3.80 -8.41
N ASN A 139 6.12 -3.34 -8.31
CA ASN A 139 6.93 -2.91 -9.45
C ASN A 139 7.66 -4.05 -10.18
N GLY A 140 7.60 -5.28 -9.66
CA GLY A 140 8.26 -6.45 -10.25
C GLY A 140 9.76 -6.54 -9.98
N GLU A 141 10.32 -5.65 -9.17
CA GLU A 141 11.73 -5.64 -8.77
C GLU A 141 12.09 -6.85 -7.91
N ALA A 142 11.13 -7.39 -7.15
CA ALA A 142 11.29 -8.59 -6.34
C ALA A 142 11.56 -9.88 -7.18
N LEU A 143 11.37 -9.85 -8.50
CA LEU A 143 11.70 -11.00 -9.38
C LEU A 143 13.17 -11.06 -9.80
N ALA A 144 13.93 -9.98 -9.69
CA ALA A 144 15.32 -9.94 -10.15
C ALA A 144 16.28 -10.83 -9.33
N GLY A 145 15.84 -11.36 -8.19
CA GLY A 145 16.65 -12.17 -7.27
C GLY A 145 16.46 -13.69 -7.34
N ARG A 146 15.57 -14.21 -8.18
CA ARG A 146 15.51 -15.66 -8.47
C ARG A 146 15.37 -15.86 -9.96
N THR A 147 16.51 -16.04 -10.62
CA THR A 147 16.56 -16.73 -11.90
C THR A 147 16.19 -18.19 -11.64
N ASP A 148 14.89 -18.48 -11.56
CA ASP A 148 14.40 -19.82 -11.83
C ASP A 148 14.60 -20.03 -13.34
N PRO A 149 15.47 -20.96 -13.80
CA PRO A 149 15.73 -21.19 -15.23
C PRO A 149 14.53 -21.80 -16.00
N ASP A 150 13.34 -21.83 -15.40
CA ASP A 150 12.13 -22.51 -15.89
C ASP A 150 10.93 -21.56 -16.09
N ALA A 151 11.18 -20.25 -16.22
CA ALA A 151 10.11 -19.24 -16.44
C ALA A 151 10.14 -18.58 -17.83
N LEU A 152 10.81 -19.20 -18.80
CA LEU A 152 10.71 -18.84 -20.23
C LEU A 152 9.72 -19.80 -20.90
N GLY A 153 8.46 -19.69 -20.52
CA GLY A 153 7.37 -20.47 -21.06
C GLY A 153 6.08 -19.67 -20.96
N ASP A 154 5.74 -19.04 -22.07
CA ASP A 154 4.48 -18.35 -22.38
C ASP A 154 4.42 -16.83 -22.11
N VAL A 155 4.64 -16.12 -23.21
CA VAL A 155 4.48 -14.69 -23.39
C VAL A 155 2.98 -14.37 -23.40
N GLY A 156 2.36 -14.39 -22.22
CA GLY A 156 0.94 -14.06 -22.04
C GLY A 156 0.64 -12.59 -21.76
N GLY A 157 1.66 -11.74 -21.60
CA GLY A 157 1.50 -10.34 -21.20
C GLY A 157 0.90 -9.47 -22.31
N GLN A 158 1.32 -9.64 -23.57
CA GLN A 158 0.91 -8.72 -24.62
C GLN A 158 -0.56 -8.89 -25.04
N ALA A 159 -1.08 -10.13 -25.04
CA ALA A 159 -2.46 -10.41 -25.47
C ALA A 159 -3.51 -9.95 -24.44
N ALA A 160 -3.19 -9.98 -23.15
CA ALA A 160 -4.09 -9.48 -22.10
C ALA A 160 -4.16 -7.95 -22.08
N ILE A 161 -3.05 -7.28 -22.38
CA ILE A 161 -2.97 -5.82 -22.52
C ILE A 161 -3.76 -5.38 -23.76
N ASP A 162 -3.61 -6.04 -24.91
CA ASP A 162 -4.34 -5.71 -26.14
C ASP A 162 -5.87 -5.90 -25.99
N ALA A 163 -6.30 -6.94 -25.25
CA ALA A 163 -7.71 -7.17 -24.94
C ALA A 163 -8.31 -6.18 -23.91
N LEU A 164 -7.49 -5.52 -23.08
CA LEU A 164 -7.92 -4.50 -22.11
C LEU A 164 -7.86 -3.07 -22.68
N PHE A 165 -6.95 -2.80 -23.63
CA PHE A 165 -6.70 -1.46 -24.17
C PHE A 165 -7.13 -1.24 -25.63
N GLY A 166 -7.68 -2.26 -26.30
CA GLY A 166 -8.56 -2.12 -27.47
C GLY A 166 -8.11 -1.10 -28.51
N THR A 167 -7.19 -1.53 -29.37
CA THR A 167 -6.74 -0.85 -30.59
C THR A 167 -7.94 -0.33 -31.39
N ARG A 168 -8.00 0.97 -31.62
CA ARG A 168 -8.86 1.59 -32.62
C ARG A 168 -8.00 2.26 -33.68
#